data_AF-A0A352XGB7-F1
#
_entry.id   AF-A0A352XGB7-F1
#
_cell.length_a   1.000
_cell.length_b   1.000
_cell.length_c   1.000
_cell.angle_alpha   90.00
_cell.angle_beta   90.00
_cell.angle_gamma   90.00
#
_symmetry.space_group_name_H-M   'P 1'
#
loop_
_entity.id
_entity.type
_entity.pdbx_description
1 polymer ?
#
loop_
_entity_poly.entity_id
_entity_poly.type
_entity_poly.pdbx_seq_one_letter_code
_entity_poly.pdbx_strand_id
1 'polypeptide(L)'
;MSDLKIVVIGGGAAGFFGAITCATSHPHTQVTLLEASPQVLSKVRISGGGRCNVTHACFDPAVLVQAYPRGGKALRGAFTRFQPQDTIAWFASQGVSLKTEADGRMFPMTDNSQTIVDCLITVAKMAGVQIRTSTPVKSVLPICQEGGGLGAGRKEDKGDKGDKGDKEAGEQGSRGASGAE
;
A
#
# COMPACT_ATOMS: atom_id res chain seq x y z
N MET A 1 -22.26 3.91 21.55
CA MET A 1 -21.45 4.65 20.55
C MET A 1 -21.36 3.77 19.32
N SER A 2 -21.53 4.31 18.12
CA SER A 2 -21.31 3.53 16.90
C SER A 2 -19.81 3.27 16.74
N ASP A 3 -19.42 2.01 16.59
CA ASP A 3 -18.02 1.65 16.35
C ASP A 3 -17.50 2.38 15.10
N LEU A 4 -16.34 3.03 15.23
CA LEU A 4 -15.71 3.73 14.13
C LEU A 4 -15.23 2.69 13.11
N LYS A 5 -15.71 2.80 11.87
CA LYS A 5 -15.37 1.87 10.77
C LYS A 5 -14.20 2.41 9.97
N ILE A 6 -13.13 1.63 9.89
CA ILE A 6 -11.90 2.00 9.20
C ILE A 6 -11.63 0.98 8.10
N VAL A 7 -11.39 1.48 6.89
CA VAL A 7 -11.03 0.66 5.74
C VAL A 7 -9.58 0.97 5.35
N VAL A 8 -8.75 -0.08 5.31
CA VAL A 8 -7.37 -0.02 4.83
C VAL A 8 -7.33 -0.64 3.44
N ILE A 9 -6.78 0.07 2.46
CA ILE A 9 -6.71 -0.37 1.06
C ILE A 9 -5.27 -0.75 0.74
N GLY A 10 -5.05 -2.04 0.42
CA GLY A 10 -3.78 -2.64 0.10
C GLY A 10 -3.27 -3.59 1.19
N GLY A 11 -3.08 -4.86 0.84
CA GLY A 11 -2.56 -5.92 1.71
C GLY A 11 -1.04 -6.07 1.68
N GLY A 12 -0.32 -4.96 1.56
CA GLY A 12 1.14 -4.91 1.68
C GLY A 12 1.60 -4.71 3.14
N ALA A 13 2.92 -4.60 3.35
CA ALA A 13 3.49 -4.40 4.70
C ALA A 13 2.88 -3.20 5.43
N ALA A 14 2.79 -2.04 4.76
CA ALA A 14 2.22 -0.83 5.34
C ALA A 14 0.73 -0.99 5.71
N GLY A 15 -0.05 -1.68 4.87
CA GLY A 15 -1.48 -1.93 5.13
C GLY A 15 -1.69 -2.84 6.33
N PHE A 16 -0.95 -3.94 6.42
CA PHE A 16 -0.99 -4.83 7.59
C PHE A 16 -0.56 -4.10 8.86
N PHE A 17 0.59 -3.44 8.84
CA PHE A 17 1.12 -2.75 10.01
C PHE A 17 0.18 -1.63 10.48
N GLY A 18 -0.38 -0.85 9.55
CA GLY A 18 -1.36 0.19 9.86
C GLY A 18 -2.68 -0.37 10.40
N ALA A 19 -3.22 -1.44 9.80
CA ALA A 19 -4.45 -2.07 10.25
C ALA A 19 -4.31 -2.67 11.66
N ILE A 20 -3.20 -3.36 11.93
CA ILE A 20 -2.86 -3.88 13.26
C ILE A 20 -2.81 -2.73 14.26
N THR A 21 -2.00 -1.71 13.99
CA THR A 21 -1.80 -0.57 14.90
C THR A 21 -3.13 0.12 15.21
N CYS A 22 -3.98 0.29 14.20
CA CYS A 22 -5.30 0.88 14.37
C CYS A 22 -6.19 0.06 15.31
N ALA A 23 -6.32 -1.24 15.04
CA ALA A 23 -7.17 -2.13 15.80
C ALA A 23 -6.68 -2.32 17.25
N THR A 24 -5.37 -2.39 17.48
CA THR A 24 -4.79 -2.53 18.82
C THR A 24 -4.86 -1.24 19.63
N SER A 25 -4.69 -0.08 19.00
CA SER A 25 -4.71 1.21 19.71
C SER A 25 -6.14 1.72 19.97
N HIS A 26 -7.13 1.24 19.21
CA HIS A 26 -8.53 1.67 19.32
C HIS A 26 -9.47 0.46 19.31
N PRO A 27 -9.67 -0.22 20.46
CA PRO A 27 -10.45 -1.46 20.55
C PRO A 27 -11.91 -1.36 20.09
N HIS A 28 -12.47 -0.15 20.04
CA HIS A 28 -13.84 0.14 19.58
C HIS A 28 -13.91 0.48 18.07
N THR A 29 -12.86 0.13 17.32
CA THR A 29 -12.83 0.31 15.86
C THR A 29 -13.04 -1.01 15.15
N GLN A 30 -13.83 -0.98 14.08
CA GLN A 30 -13.93 -2.10 13.15
C GLN A 30 -13.00 -1.83 11.96
N VAL A 31 -11.91 -2.59 11.88
CA VAL A 31 -10.90 -2.43 10.82
C VAL A 31 -11.09 -3.51 9.75
N THR A 32 -11.31 -3.08 8.50
CA THR A 32 -11.34 -3.97 7.33
C THR A 32 -10.15 -3.65 6.41
N LEU A 33 -9.32 -4.63 6.09
CA LEU A 33 -8.25 -4.53 5.10
C LEU A 33 -8.70 -5.17 3.78
N LEU A 34 -8.65 -4.40 2.70
CA LEU A 34 -9.00 -4.83 1.34
C LEU A 34 -7.73 -5.01 0.50
N GLU A 35 -7.61 -6.15 -0.17
CA GLU A 35 -6.56 -6.43 -1.15
C GLU A 35 -7.19 -6.83 -2.50
N ALA A 36 -6.66 -6.28 -3.58
CA ALA A 36 -7.17 -6.54 -4.93
C ALA A 36 -6.81 -7.95 -5.42
N SER A 37 -5.63 -8.44 -5.04
CA SER A 37 -5.12 -9.76 -5.42
C SER A 37 -5.71 -10.88 -4.55
N PRO A 38 -5.67 -12.14 -5.00
CA PRO A 38 -6.03 -13.28 -4.16
C PRO A 38 -5.08 -13.49 -2.97
N GLN A 39 -3.83 -13.03 -3.10
CA GLN A 39 -2.78 -13.17 -2.10
C GLN A 39 -2.38 -11.81 -1.52
N VAL A 40 -2.20 -11.77 -0.20
CA VAL A 40 -1.62 -10.63 0.52
C VAL A 40 -0.11 -10.77 0.65
N LEU A 41 0.57 -9.65 0.94
CA LEU A 41 1.98 -9.61 1.30
C LEU A 41 2.92 -10.24 0.24
N SER A 42 2.48 -10.38 -1.01
CA SER A 42 3.26 -11.01 -2.09
C SER A 42 4.61 -10.32 -2.30
N LYS A 43 4.66 -8.99 -2.19
CA LYS A 43 5.93 -8.23 -2.25
C LYS A 43 6.83 -8.49 -1.04
N VAL A 44 6.27 -8.68 0.15
CA VAL A 44 7.04 -9.05 1.35
C VAL A 44 7.64 -10.45 1.15
N ARG A 45 6.83 -11.38 0.64
CA ARG A 45 7.24 -12.77 0.37
C ARG A 45 8.45 -12.87 -0.56
N ILE A 46 8.49 -12.08 -1.65
CA ILE A 46 9.59 -12.15 -2.62
C ILE A 46 10.78 -11.24 -2.28
N SER A 47 10.61 -10.29 -1.35
CA SER A 47 11.66 -9.33 -1.00
C SER A 47 12.90 -10.00 -0.41
N GLY A 48 14.07 -9.40 -0.62
CA GLY A 48 15.34 -9.92 -0.11
C GLY A 48 15.67 -11.33 -0.61
N GLY A 49 15.21 -11.71 -1.81
CA GLY A 49 15.40 -13.04 -2.37
C GLY A 49 14.60 -14.13 -1.66
N GLY A 50 13.42 -13.80 -1.13
CA GLY A 50 12.60 -14.74 -0.38
C GLY A 50 12.89 -14.77 1.13
N ARG A 51 13.86 -13.98 1.61
CA ARG A 51 14.23 -13.91 3.03
C ARG A 51 13.54 -12.76 3.79
N CYS A 52 13.04 -11.77 3.05
CA CYS A 52 12.53 -10.49 3.54
C CYS A 52 13.61 -9.63 4.23
N ASN A 53 14.11 -8.63 3.50
CA ASN A 53 14.89 -7.55 4.12
C ASN A 53 13.92 -6.63 4.88
N VAL A 54 13.76 -6.85 6.17
CA VAL A 54 12.71 -6.27 7.03
C VAL A 54 12.94 -4.79 7.28
N THR A 55 14.20 -4.43 7.60
CA THR A 55 14.61 -3.07 7.92
C THR A 55 16.12 -2.93 7.74
N HIS A 56 16.69 -1.78 8.12
CA HIS A 56 18.12 -1.51 8.03
C HIS A 56 18.66 -1.04 9.38
N ALA A 57 19.85 -1.50 9.77
CA ALA A 57 20.55 -1.12 10.99
C ALA A 57 21.14 0.30 10.88
N CYS A 58 20.28 1.29 10.66
CA CYS A 58 20.58 2.71 10.75
C CYS A 58 19.63 3.33 11.77
N PHE A 59 20.22 3.77 12.88
CA PHE A 59 19.54 4.07 14.14
C PHE A 59 19.49 5.55 14.47
N ASP A 60 20.01 6.37 13.57
CA ASP A 60 19.88 7.82 13.58
C ASP A 60 18.84 8.22 12.52
N PRO A 61 17.66 8.74 12.90
CA PRO A 61 16.66 9.21 11.95
C PRO A 61 17.19 10.23 10.94
N ALA A 62 18.08 11.13 11.35
CA ALA A 62 18.62 12.17 10.47
C ALA A 62 19.49 11.56 9.36
N VAL A 63 20.22 10.49 9.67
CA VAL A 63 21.00 9.71 8.69
C VAL A 63 20.09 8.82 7.85
N LEU A 64 19.15 8.10 8.48
CA LEU A 64 18.24 7.18 7.79
C LEU A 64 17.43 7.88 6.70
N VAL A 65 16.94 9.10 6.97
CA VAL A 65 16.19 9.91 5.99
C VAL A 65 16.98 10.13 4.69
N GLN A 66 18.31 10.21 4.75
CA GLN A 66 19.15 10.49 3.58
C GLN A 66 19.13 9.32 2.58
N ALA A 67 18.85 8.10 3.03
CA ALA A 67 18.67 6.93 2.17
C ALA A 67 17.37 7.00 1.31
N TYR A 68 16.51 8.00 1.54
CA TYR A 68 15.23 8.18 0.84
C TYR A 68 15.16 9.54 0.12
N PRO A 69 15.92 9.78 -0.97
CA PRO A 69 16.04 11.10 -1.58
C PRO A 69 14.71 11.67 -2.10
N ARG A 70 13.81 10.81 -2.59
CA ARG A 70 12.49 11.23 -3.11
C ARG A 70 11.44 11.45 -2.00
N GLY A 71 11.65 10.89 -0.80
CA GLY A 71 10.65 10.85 0.29
C GLY A 71 11.12 11.43 1.62
N GLY A 72 12.36 11.90 1.71
CA GLY A 72 13.01 12.18 2.99
C GLY A 72 12.31 13.25 3.84
N LYS A 73 11.74 14.29 3.21
CA LYS A 73 10.99 15.33 3.94
C LYS A 73 9.77 14.75 4.68
N ALA A 74 9.02 13.86 4.03
CA ALA A 74 7.85 13.21 4.64
C ALA A 74 8.25 12.21 5.73
N LEU A 75 9.37 11.51 5.54
CA LEU A 75 9.84 10.49 6.48
C LEU A 75 10.53 11.06 7.72
N ARG A 76 11.04 12.30 7.69
CA ARG A 76 11.71 12.91 8.84
C ARG A 76 10.86 12.89 10.10
N GLY A 77 9.58 13.28 10.00
CA GLY A 77 8.67 13.23 11.14
C GLY A 77 8.18 11.82 11.48
N ALA A 78 8.18 10.90 10.51
CA ALA A 78 7.78 9.52 10.78
C ALA A 78 8.87 8.78 11.58
N PHE A 79 10.13 8.90 11.17
CA PHE A 79 11.27 8.24 11.83
C PHE A 79 11.60 8.79 13.22
N THR A 80 11.09 9.97 13.61
CA THR A 80 11.19 10.40 15.02
C THR A 80 10.18 9.69 15.93
N ARG A 81 9.11 9.12 15.37
CA ARG A 81 8.07 8.39 16.13
C ARG A 81 8.20 6.88 16.02
N PHE A 82 8.69 6.39 14.88
CA PHE A 82 8.85 4.97 14.62
C PHE A 82 9.99 4.74 13.61
N GLN A 83 11.07 4.14 14.06
CA GLN A 83 12.34 3.93 13.33
C GLN A 83 12.77 2.45 13.34
N PRO A 84 13.93 2.08 12.78
CA PRO A 84 14.35 0.69 12.72
C PRO A 84 14.44 -0.01 14.08
N GLN A 85 14.87 0.66 15.15
CA GLN A 85 14.86 0.09 16.51
C GLN A 85 13.46 -0.34 16.93
N ASP A 86 12.45 0.51 16.69
CA ASP A 86 11.05 0.21 17.02
C ASP A 86 10.52 -0.94 16.17
N THR A 87 10.95 -1.02 14.90
CA THR A 87 10.61 -2.15 14.02
C THR A 87 11.17 -3.46 14.57
N ILE A 88 12.44 -3.47 14.99
CA ILE A 88 13.11 -4.64 15.59
C ILE A 88 12.39 -5.05 16.88
N ALA A 89 12.13 -4.09 17.77
CA ALA A 89 11.45 -4.33 19.04
C ALA A 89 10.02 -4.84 18.83
N TRP A 90 9.30 -4.30 17.84
CA TRP A 90 7.96 -4.73 17.50
C TRP A 90 7.95 -6.19 17.04
N PHE A 91 8.79 -6.58 16.09
CA PHE A 91 8.87 -7.98 15.66
C PHE A 91 9.32 -8.91 16.79
N ALA A 92 10.27 -8.49 17.62
CA ALA A 92 10.70 -9.26 18.79
C ALA A 92 9.53 -9.50 19.77
N SER A 93 8.68 -8.49 20.00
CA SER A 93 7.48 -8.61 20.85
C SER A 93 6.44 -9.60 20.30
N GLN A 94 6.48 -9.87 18.99
CA GLN A 94 5.63 -10.86 18.31
C GLN A 94 6.33 -12.22 18.12
N GLY A 95 7.49 -12.42 18.76
CA GLY A 95 8.25 -13.67 18.72
C GLY A 95 9.16 -13.85 17.49
N VAL A 96 9.38 -12.80 16.70
CA VAL A 96 10.27 -12.83 15.53
C VAL A 96 11.57 -12.10 15.84
N SER A 97 12.66 -12.86 15.94
CA SER A 97 14.01 -12.30 16.07
C SER A 97 14.62 -11.97 14.71
N LEU A 98 15.31 -10.83 14.63
CA LEU A 98 16.00 -10.35 13.43
C LEU A 98 17.52 -10.40 13.64
N LYS A 99 18.27 -10.64 12.56
CA LYS A 99 19.72 -10.53 12.48
C LYS A 99 20.13 -9.43 11.51
N THR A 100 21.27 -8.82 11.79
CA THR A 100 21.90 -7.82 10.92
C THR A 100 23.01 -8.48 10.11
N GLU A 101 23.08 -8.21 8.81
CA GLU A 101 24.21 -8.58 7.95
C GLU A 101 25.27 -7.47 7.91
N ALA A 102 26.45 -7.77 7.34
CA ALA A 102 27.59 -6.84 7.31
C ALA A 102 27.29 -5.52 6.57
N ASP A 103 26.32 -5.51 5.65
CA ASP A 103 25.89 -4.32 4.92
C ASP A 103 24.76 -3.54 5.63
N GLY A 104 24.37 -3.96 6.84
CA GLY A 104 23.34 -3.30 7.64
C GLY A 104 21.91 -3.75 7.31
N ARG A 105 21.69 -4.58 6.29
CA ARG A 105 20.35 -5.16 6.05
C ARG A 105 19.95 -6.10 7.18
N MET A 106 18.66 -6.19 7.44
CA MET A 106 18.13 -7.02 8.52
C MET A 106 17.13 -8.05 8.02
N PHE A 107 17.32 -9.29 8.45
CA PHE A 107 16.52 -10.45 8.03
C PHE A 107 15.99 -11.20 9.25
N PRO A 108 14.89 -11.95 9.15
CA PRO A 108 14.51 -12.90 10.19
C PRO A 108 15.62 -13.93 10.41
N MET A 109 15.79 -14.41 11.65
CA MET A 109 16.79 -15.45 11.97
C MET A 109 16.63 -16.71 11.10
N THR A 110 15.39 -16.99 10.64
CA THR A 110 15.03 -18.13 9.79
C THR A 110 15.45 -17.99 8.33
N ASP A 111 15.91 -16.81 7.89
CA ASP A 111 16.13 -16.48 6.47
C ASP A 111 14.92 -16.75 5.56
N ASN A 112 13.71 -16.73 6.11
CA ASN A 112 12.49 -17.03 5.36
C ASN A 112 11.46 -15.91 5.53
N SER A 113 11.05 -15.29 4.42
CA SER A 113 10.02 -14.25 4.39
C SER A 113 8.68 -14.74 4.91
N GLN A 114 8.40 -16.04 4.82
CA GLN A 114 7.19 -16.65 5.37
C GLN A 114 7.07 -16.38 6.88
N THR A 115 8.17 -16.32 7.62
CA THR A 115 8.18 -15.96 9.05
C THR A 115 7.57 -14.57 9.28
N ILE A 116 7.92 -13.60 8.42
CA ILE A 116 7.39 -12.22 8.49
C ILE A 116 5.92 -12.19 8.07
N VAL A 117 5.58 -12.92 7.00
CA VAL A 117 4.20 -12.99 6.49
C VAL A 117 3.26 -13.60 7.53
N ASP A 118 3.64 -14.73 8.13
CA ASP A 118 2.84 -15.41 9.14
C ASP A 118 2.67 -14.57 10.39
N CYS A 119 3.74 -13.90 10.83
CA CYS A 119 3.68 -12.94 11.92
C CYS A 119 2.63 -11.86 11.65
N LEU A 120 2.72 -11.15 10.52
CA LEU A 120 1.79 -10.07 10.19
C LEU A 120 0.33 -10.56 10.07
N ILE A 121 0.10 -11.70 9.44
CA ILE A 121 -1.24 -12.28 9.28
C ILE A 121 -1.81 -12.70 10.64
N THR A 122 -1.01 -13.37 11.47
CA THR A 122 -1.43 -13.84 12.79
C THR A 122 -1.80 -12.68 13.69
N VAL A 123 -0.92 -11.67 13.77
CA VAL A 123 -1.15 -10.49 14.60
C VAL A 123 -2.37 -9.69 14.11
N ALA A 124 -2.56 -9.54 12.80
CA ALA A 124 -3.75 -8.89 12.25
C ALA A 124 -5.05 -9.63 12.64
N LYS A 125 -5.07 -10.97 12.55
CA LYS A 125 -6.22 -11.78 12.97
C LYS A 125 -6.47 -11.67 14.48
N MET A 126 -5.43 -11.73 15.30
CA MET A 126 -5.53 -11.57 16.75
C MET A 126 -6.06 -10.19 17.15
N ALA A 127 -5.67 -9.15 16.42
CA ALA A 127 -6.19 -7.79 16.60
C ALA A 127 -7.62 -7.59 16.08
N GLY A 128 -8.25 -8.62 15.49
CA GLY A 128 -9.62 -8.54 14.95
C GLY A 128 -9.74 -7.84 13.59
N VAL A 129 -8.64 -7.68 12.85
CA VAL A 129 -8.67 -7.08 11.51
C VAL A 129 -9.37 -8.03 10.54
N GLN A 130 -10.40 -7.53 9.84
CA GLN A 130 -11.09 -8.28 8.79
C GLN A 130 -10.34 -8.17 7.47
N ILE A 131 -9.71 -9.25 7.03
CA ILE A 131 -8.93 -9.28 5.78
C ILE A 131 -9.81 -9.80 4.64
N ARG A 132 -9.96 -9.02 3.57
CA ARG A 132 -10.68 -9.41 2.35
C ARG A 132 -9.78 -9.30 1.13
N THR A 133 -9.51 -10.43 0.49
CA THR A 133 -8.75 -10.52 -0.76
C THR A 133 -9.67 -10.52 -1.97
N SER A 134 -9.11 -10.47 -3.18
CA SER A 134 -9.87 -10.42 -4.44
C SER A 134 -10.93 -9.31 -4.46
N THR A 135 -10.66 -8.21 -3.75
CA THR A 135 -11.60 -7.09 -3.53
C THR A 135 -10.96 -5.80 -4.03
N PRO A 136 -10.88 -5.58 -5.36
CA PRO A 136 -10.30 -4.36 -5.90
C PRO A 136 -11.18 -3.15 -5.59
N VAL A 137 -10.60 -2.12 -4.98
CA VAL A 137 -11.27 -0.83 -4.78
C VAL A 137 -11.17 -0.01 -6.05
N LYS A 138 -12.32 0.41 -6.60
CA LYS A 138 -12.40 1.16 -7.86
C LYS A 138 -12.40 2.67 -7.67
N SER A 139 -13.05 3.15 -6.60
CA SER A 139 -13.16 4.57 -6.29
C SER A 139 -13.38 4.78 -4.81
N VAL A 140 -12.97 5.96 -4.32
CA VAL A 140 -13.28 6.47 -2.99
C VAL A 140 -13.97 7.81 -3.21
N LEU A 141 -15.21 7.91 -2.77
CA LEU A 141 -16.02 9.12 -2.94
C LEU A 141 -16.30 9.73 -1.58
N PRO A 142 -16.19 11.05 -1.42
CA PRO A 142 -16.63 11.71 -0.20
C PRO A 142 -18.13 11.52 -0.05
N ILE A 143 -18.58 11.26 1.17
CA ILE A 143 -20.01 11.27 1.47
C ILE A 143 -20.42 12.75 1.49
N CYS A 144 -21.17 13.19 0.47
CA CYS A 144 -21.91 14.44 0.56
C CYS A 144 -23.00 14.25 1.60
N GLN A 145 -22.87 14.89 2.76
CA GLN A 145 -24.00 14.97 3.69
C GLN A 145 -25.01 15.95 3.09
N GLU A 146 -26.17 15.46 2.63
CA GLU A 146 -27.31 16.31 2.32
C GLU A 146 -27.83 16.91 3.64
N GLY A 147 -27.33 18.10 3.98
CA GLY A 147 -27.61 18.74 5.28
C GLY A 147 -27.07 20.15 5.39
N GLY A 148 -27.19 20.94 4.32
CA GLY A 148 -26.83 22.34 4.28
C GLY A 148 -27.40 22.94 3.01
N GLY A 149 -28.72 23.18 3.00
CA GLY A 149 -29.40 23.77 1.86
C GLY A 149 -28.74 25.07 1.45
N LEU A 150 -28.22 25.11 0.23
CA LEU A 150 -28.13 26.27 -0.67
C LEU A 150 -27.85 25.68 -2.05
N GLY A 151 -28.80 25.87 -2.97
CA GLY A 151 -28.90 25.16 -4.23
C GLY A 151 -27.66 25.31 -5.12
N ALA A 152 -27.21 24.20 -5.67
CA ALA A 152 -26.33 24.17 -6.82
C ALA A 152 -27.12 23.59 -8.00
N GLY A 153 -27.36 24.42 -9.01
CA GLY A 153 -28.16 24.09 -10.18
C GLY A 153 -27.62 22.89 -10.94
N ARG A 154 -28.56 22.07 -11.44
CA ARG A 154 -28.30 21.08 -12.50
C ARG A 154 -27.59 21.76 -13.66
N LYS A 155 -26.36 21.34 -13.96
CA LYS A 155 -25.89 21.35 -15.35
C LYS A 155 -26.36 20.06 -15.99
N GLU A 156 -27.23 20.21 -16.97
CA GLU A 156 -27.64 19.14 -17.87
C GLU A 156 -26.42 18.67 -18.66
N ASP A 157 -26.09 17.39 -18.52
CA ASP A 157 -25.11 16.72 -19.36
C ASP A 157 -25.81 16.40 -20.68
N LYS A 158 -25.55 17.21 -21.71
CA LYS A 158 -26.02 16.91 -23.07
C LYS A 158 -25.22 15.73 -23.59
N GLY A 159 -25.88 14.58 -23.63
CA GLY A 159 -25.39 13.40 -24.33
C GLY A 159 -25.13 13.71 -25.80
N ASP A 160 -23.94 13.32 -26.26
CA ASP A 160 -23.63 13.24 -27.68
C ASP A 160 -23.87 11.79 -28.13
N LYS A 161 -24.99 11.59 -28.83
CA LYS A 161 -25.24 10.39 -29.66
C LYS A 161 -24.85 10.79 -31.08
N GLY A 162 -23.83 10.11 -31.60
CA GLY A 162 -23.15 10.47 -32.84
C GLY A 162 -23.86 10.05 -34.12
N ASP A 163 -23.08 10.00 -35.21
CA ASP A 163 -23.46 9.25 -36.41
C ASP A 163 -22.23 8.84 -37.22
N LYS A 164 -22.36 7.66 -37.85
CA LYS A 164 -21.44 7.08 -38.83
C LYS A 164 -21.58 7.82 -40.17
N GLY A 165 -20.51 7.82 -40.94
CA GLY A 165 -20.55 8.18 -42.36
C GLY A 165 -19.36 7.59 -43.09
N ASP A 166 -19.55 6.41 -43.67
CA ASP A 166 -18.65 5.82 -44.66
C ASP A 166 -18.63 6.69 -45.93
N LYS A 167 -17.45 6.85 -46.54
CA LYS A 167 -17.29 7.01 -48.00
C LYS A 167 -15.85 6.72 -48.44
N GLU A 168 -15.74 5.75 -49.34
CA GLU A 168 -14.54 5.31 -50.05
C GLU A 168 -14.06 6.30 -51.13
N ALA A 169 -12.82 6.02 -51.56
CA ALA A 169 -12.23 6.14 -52.90
C ALA A 169 -11.32 7.34 -53.18
N GLY A 170 -10.09 7.05 -53.65
CA GLY A 170 -9.25 8.01 -54.38
C GLY A 170 -7.74 7.82 -54.29
N GLU A 171 -7.23 6.79 -54.96
CA GLU A 171 -5.95 6.64 -55.68
C GLU A 171 -4.76 7.65 -55.56
N GLN A 172 -3.56 7.02 -55.63
CA GLN A 172 -2.32 7.37 -56.36
C GLN A 172 -1.17 8.17 -55.69
N GLY A 173 0.05 7.61 -55.86
CA GLY A 173 1.33 8.33 -55.96
C GLY A 173 2.32 8.09 -54.81
N SER A 174 3.12 7.01 -54.80
CA SER A 174 4.48 6.89 -55.39
C SER A 174 5.65 7.47 -54.57
N ARG A 175 6.69 6.64 -54.37
CA ARG A 175 8.10 6.92 -54.01
C ARG A 175 8.34 7.33 -52.54
N GLY A 176 9.33 6.83 -51.78
CA GLY A 176 10.44 5.92 -52.01
C GLY A 176 11.40 5.99 -50.80
N ALA A 177 12.33 5.02 -50.73
CA ALA A 177 13.64 5.05 -50.02
C ALA A 177 13.62 5.05 -48.46
N SER A 178 14.07 3.95 -47.82
CA SER A 178 15.40 3.80 -47.14
C SER A 178 15.61 4.73 -45.94
N GLY A 179 16.00 4.35 -44.73
CA GLY A 179 16.68 3.18 -44.16
C GLY A 179 17.41 3.67 -42.88
N ALA A 180 17.94 2.74 -42.07
CA ALA A 180 18.89 2.95 -40.94
C ALA A 180 18.37 3.78 -39.75
N GLU A 181 18.55 3.45 -38.47
CA GLU A 181 19.27 2.42 -37.69
C GLU A 181 18.58 2.34 -36.31
#